data_AF-A0A316JMS4-F1
#
_entry.id   AF-A0A316JMS4-F1
#
_cell.length_a   1.000
_cell.length_b   1.000
_cell.length_c   1.000
_cell.angle_alpha   90.00
_cell.angle_beta   90.00
_cell.angle_gamma   90.00
#
_symmetry.space_group_name_H-M   'P 1'
#
loop_
_entity.id
_entity.type
_entity.pdbx_description
1 polymer ?
#
loop_
_entity_poly.entity_id
_entity_poly.type
_entity_poly.pdbx_seq_one_letter_code
_entity_poly.pdbx_strand_id
1 'polypeptide(L)' 'MARETVQGYIRELRLQQLLRLLQKEQANVPINMLAQRCGFYNTPNVNRVFRNRFGMSPSEARAPANRHRNADR' A
#
# COMPACT_ATOMS: atom_id res chain seq x y z
N MET A 1 16.45 -13.48 16.18
CA MET A 1 16.20 -12.03 16.00
C MET A 1 16.94 -11.59 14.74
N ALA A 2 16.25 -11.42 13.61
CA ALA A 2 16.90 -10.94 12.40
C ALA A 2 17.45 -9.53 12.67
N ARG A 3 18.74 -9.29 12.43
CA ARG A 3 19.34 -7.96 12.53
C ARG A 3 18.71 -7.08 11.45
N GLU A 4 17.65 -6.36 11.78
CA GLU A 4 17.08 -5.38 10.86
C GLU A 4 18.10 -4.25 10.70
N THR A 5 18.57 -4.05 9.47
CA THR A 5 19.32 -2.84 9.16
C THR A 5 18.40 -1.64 9.30
N VAL A 6 18.96 -0.46 9.55
CA VAL A 6 18.20 0.80 9.58
C VAL A 6 17.37 0.96 8.29
N GLN A 7 17.93 0.57 7.15
CA GLN A 7 17.23 0.54 5.87
C GLN A 7 16.03 -0.44 5.85
N GLY A 8 16.18 -1.63 6.43
CA GLY A 8 15.13 -2.62 6.57
C GLY A 8 13.97 -2.09 7.42
N TYR A 9 14.29 -1.47 8.55
CA TYR A 9 13.31 -0.87 9.46
C TYR A 9 12.56 0.30 8.81
N ILE A 10 13.26 1.21 8.13
CA ILE A 10 12.64 2.30 7.38
C ILE A 10 11.70 1.76 6.28
N ARG A 11 12.13 0.71 5.56
CA ARG A 11 11.29 0.07 4.55
C ARG A 11 10.02 -0.51 5.16
N GLU A 12 10.12 -1.14 6.31
CA GLU A 12 8.96 -1.67 7.05
C GLU A 12 7.96 -0.56 7.41
N LEU A 13 8.45 0.55 7.98
CA LEU A 13 7.61 1.70 8.32
C LEU A 13 6.89 2.29 7.09
N ARG A 14 7.59 2.40 5.96
CA ARG A 14 7.01 2.87 4.68
C ARG A 14 5.96 1.91 4.14
N LEU A 15 6.18 0.61 4.25
CA LEU A 15 5.22 -0.42 3.84
C LEU A 15 3.94 -0.37 4.69
N GLN A 16 4.07 -0.22 6.01
CA GLN A 16 2.93 -0.06 6.91
C GLN A 16 2.17 1.26 6.66
N GLN A 17 2.88 2.34 6.32
CA GLN A 17 2.24 3.59 5.91
C GLN A 17 1.45 3.43 4.61
N LEU A 18 2.01 2.74 3.61
CA LEU A 18 1.33 2.49 2.34
C LEU A 18 0.04 1.67 2.55
N LEU A 19 0.08 0.62 3.38
CA LEU A 19 -1.11 -0.16 3.73
C LEU A 19 -2.21 0.73 4.33
N ARG A 20 -1.85 1.62 5.26
CA ARG A 20 -2.81 2.56 5.88
C ARG A 20 -3.40 3.53 4.87
N LEU A 21 -2.60 4.04 3.93
CA LEU A 21 -3.11 4.90 2.86
C LEU A 21 -4.06 4.16 1.92
N LEU A 22 -3.71 2.92 1.53
CA LEU A 22 -4.54 2.09 0.66
C LEU A 22 -5.93 1.80 1.24
N GLN A 23 -6.04 1.69 2.56
CA GLN A 23 -7.30 1.42 3.26
C GLN A 23 -8.14 2.69 3.53
N LYS A 24 -7.51 3.86 3.59
CA LYS A 24 -8.17 5.13 3.94
C LYS A 24 -8.52 6.00 2.74
N GLU A 25 -7.70 5.96 1.69
CA GLU A 25 -7.85 6.83 0.52
C GLU A 25 -8.94 6.31 -0.42
N GLN A 26 -9.49 7.25 -1.20
CA GLN A 26 -10.52 6.94 -2.18
C GLN A 26 -9.98 6.05 -3.31
N ALA A 27 -10.83 5.21 -3.89
CA ALA A 27 -10.44 4.24 -4.91
C ALA A 27 -9.87 4.89 -6.19
N ASN A 28 -10.29 6.13 -6.49
CA ASN A 28 -9.81 6.92 -7.62
C ASN A 28 -8.38 7.46 -7.42
N VAL A 29 -7.82 7.43 -6.21
CA VAL A 29 -6.45 7.87 -5.97
C VAL A 29 -5.47 6.81 -6.51
N PRO A 30 -4.58 7.16 -7.45
CA PRO A 30 -3.66 6.18 -8.04
C PRO A 30 -2.72 5.55 -7.00
N ILE A 31 -2.53 4.24 -7.04
CA ILE A 31 -1.66 3.50 -6.09
C ILE A 31 -0.21 4.00 -6.16
N ASN A 32 0.27 4.33 -7.37
CA ASN A 32 1.62 4.89 -7.57
C ASN A 32 1.81 6.23 -6.84
N MET A 33 0.77 7.08 -6.82
CA MET A 33 0.81 8.35 -6.07
C MET A 33 0.93 8.09 -4.57
N LEU A 34 0.17 7.12 -4.03
CA LEU A 34 0.27 6.73 -2.62
C LEU A 34 1.64 6.12 -2.29
N ALA A 35 2.20 5.30 -3.18
CA ALA A 35 3.53 4.75 -3.03
C ALA A 35 4.61 5.85 -2.99
N GLN A 36 4.51 6.85 -3.86
CA GLN A 36 5.41 8.01 -3.86
C GLN A 36 5.32 8.81 -2.55
N ARG A 37 4.11 9.01 -1.99
CA ARG A 37 3.93 9.64 -0.66
C ARG A 37 4.62 8.88 0.47
N CYS A 38 4.80 7.57 0.31
CA CYS A 38 5.54 6.71 1.24
C CYS A 38 7.04 6.60 0.91
N GLY A 39 7.56 7.41 -0.02
CA GLY A 39 8.98 7.40 -0.40
C GLY A 39 9.39 6.27 -1.33
N PHE A 40 8.44 5.68 -2.06
CA PHE A 40 8.73 4.72 -3.13
C PHE A 40 8.62 5.36 -4.52
N TYR A 41 9.77 5.70 -5.09
CA TYR A 41 9.85 6.36 -6.40
C TYR A 41 10.04 5.39 -7.59
N ASN A 42 10.38 4.11 -7.31
CA ASN A 42 10.56 3.07 -8.32
C ASN A 42 9.47 1.97 -8.19
N THR A 43 8.37 2.16 -8.92
CA THR A 43 7.09 1.43 -8.82
C THR A 43 7.19 -0.10 -8.98
N PRO A 44 7.97 -0.66 -9.94
CA PRO A 44 8.16 -2.11 -10.10
C PRO A 44 8.68 -2.82 -8.83
N ASN A 45 9.41 -2.10 -7.98
CA ASN A 45 9.93 -2.66 -6.73
C ASN A 45 8.84 -2.75 -5.65
N VAL A 46 7.88 -1.81 -5.63
CA VAL A 46 6.86 -1.68 -4.58
C VAL A 46 5.94 -2.88 -4.53
N ASN A 47 5.39 -3.30 -5.67
CA ASN A 47 4.47 -4.45 -5.71
C ASN A 47 5.14 -5.72 -5.17
N ARG A 48 6.40 -5.96 -5.54
CA ARG A 48 7.16 -7.13 -5.08
C ARG A 48 7.43 -7.08 -3.58
N VAL A 49 7.98 -5.97 -3.07
CA VAL A 49 8.32 -5.87 -1.64
C VAL A 49 7.09 -5.82 -0.75
N PHE A 50 6.00 -5.22 -1.24
CA PHE A 50 4.72 -5.19 -0.53
C PHE A 50 4.11 -6.60 -0.45
N ARG A 51 4.04 -7.32 -1.58
CA ARG A 51 3.53 -8.70 -1.59
C ARG A 51 4.38 -9.64 -0.74
N ASN A 52 5.71 -9.52 -0.80
CA ASN A 52 6.59 -10.31 0.05
C ASN A 52 6.37 -10.05 1.54
N ARG A 53 5.95 -8.82 1.91
CA ARG A 53 5.71 -8.45 3.30
C ARG A 53 4.32 -8.83 3.82
N PHE A 54 3.28 -8.61 3.01
CA PHE A 54 1.88 -8.71 3.43
C PHE A 54 1.11 -9.89 2.82
N GLY A 55 1.71 -10.64 1.89
CA GLY A 55 1.08 -11.77 1.22
C GLY A 55 0.07 -11.40 0.12
N MET A 56 -0.16 -10.10 -0.12
CA MET A 56 -1.11 -9.58 -1.12
C MET A 56 -0.53 -8.37 -1.88
N SER A 57 -1.08 -8.06 -3.04
CA SER A 57 -0.73 -6.87 -3.82
C SER A 57 -1.32 -5.59 -3.21
N PRO A 58 -0.75 -4.41 -3.51
CA PRO A 58 -1.34 -3.12 -3.13
C PRO A 58 -2.79 -2.94 -3.59
N SER A 59 -3.15 -3.46 -4.77
CA SER A 59 -4.52 -3.42 -5.30
C SER A 59 -5.49 -4.28 -4.51
N GLU A 60 -5.08 -5.45 -4.02
CA GLU A 60 -5.91 -6.32 -3.17
C GLU A 60 -6.04 -5.74 -1.75
N ALA A 61 -4.98 -5.11 -1.23
CA ALA A 61 -4.99 -4.46 0.08
C ALA A 61 -5.84 -3.19 0.13
N ARG A 62 -6.14 -2.60 -1.04
CA ARG A 62 -7.09 -1.50 -1.15
C ARG A 62 -8.48 -2.05 -0.87
N ALA A 63 -9.00 -1.74 0.32
CA ALA A 63 -10.37 -2.07 0.66
C ALA A 63 -11.29 -1.53 -0.45
N PRO A 64 -12.28 -2.30 -0.92
CA PRO A 64 -13.32 -1.72 -1.74
C PRO A 64 -13.94 -0.62 -0.90
N ALA A 65 -13.73 0.65 -1.30
CA ALA A 65 -14.31 1.82 -0.68
C ALA A 65 -15.84 1.73 -0.85
N ASN A 66 -16.46 0.91 -0.02
CA ASN A 66 -17.88 0.66 0.11
C ASN A 66 -18.64 0.28 -1.19
N ARG A 67 -19.02 -1.01 -1.31
CA ARG A 67 -20.17 -1.46 -2.12
C ARG A 67 -21.51 -0.98 -1.50
N HIS A 68 -21.65 0.31 -1.18
CA HIS A 68 -22.93 0.89 -0.78
C HIS A 68 -23.15 2.26 -1.44
N ARG A 69 -23.94 2.22 -2.52
CA ARG A 69 -24.97 3.17 -2.99
C ARG A 69 -25.04 3.19 -4.52
N ASN A 70 -25.53 2.10 -5.11
CA ASN A 70 -26.30 2.13 -6.35
C ASN A 70 -27.32 0.97 -6.28
N ALA A 71 -28.19 1.10 -5.28
CA ALA A 71 -29.47 0.42 -5.21
C ALA A 71 -30.50 1.52 -4.88
N ASP A 72 -30.50 2.59 -5.68
CA ASP A 72 -31.63 3.51 -5.83
C ASP A 72 -31.35 4.47 -7.01
N ARG A 73 -31.74 4.04 -8.21
CA ARG A 73 -32.22 4.88 -9.32
C ARG A 73 -32.75 4.00 -10.44
#